data_AF-A0A1M5VIH9-F1
#
_entry.id   AF-A0A1M5VIH9-F1
#
_cell.length_a   1.000
_cell.length_b   1.000
_cell.length_c   1.000
_cell.angle_alpha   90.00
_cell.angle_beta   90.00
_cell.angle_gamma   90.00
#
_symmetry.space_group_name_H-M   'P 1'
#
loop_
_entity.id
_entity.type
_entity.pdbx_description
1 polymer ?
#
loop_
_entity_poly.entity_id
_entity_poly.type
_entity_poly.pdbx_seq_one_letter_code
_entity_poly.pdbx_strand_id
1 'polypeptide(L)'
;MKTVLSIALAITLSVLLTSCDSDSDGSSGGRGDFPNVSYAKVSSGAEGFLVECYNANGNVYTGGKQVCTWNCAYHDSRTPRFVQLTFDEALVCEQTGVDATTGLATETCTREMALVDRKYSPCVLK
;
A
#
# COMPACT_ATOMS: atom_id res chain seq x y z
N MET A 1 65.36 -9.62 7.92
CA MET A 1 64.78 -10.97 7.75
C MET A 1 63.32 -10.85 8.16
N LYS A 2 62.38 -10.56 7.25
CA LYS A 2 61.57 -11.48 6.42
C LYS A 2 60.84 -12.57 7.21
N THR A 3 59.55 -12.35 7.47
CA THR A 3 58.40 -13.31 7.44
C THR A 3 57.12 -12.48 7.62
N VAL A 4 56.47 -12.01 6.54
CA VAL A 4 55.36 -12.66 5.79
C VAL A 4 54.09 -12.74 6.67
N LEU A 5 53.14 -11.80 6.55
CA LEU A 5 52.00 -11.75 5.61
C LEU A 5 50.95 -12.87 5.82
N SER A 6 49.67 -12.43 5.87
CA SER A 6 48.43 -13.20 5.72
C SER A 6 47.88 -13.93 6.96
N ILE A 7 46.74 -13.46 7.46
CA ILE A 7 45.45 -14.16 7.36
C ILE A 7 44.35 -13.10 7.50
N ALA A 8 43.66 -12.88 6.38
CA ALA A 8 42.37 -12.23 6.31
C ALA A 8 41.29 -13.12 6.96
N LEU A 9 40.12 -12.51 7.17
CA LEU A 9 38.81 -13.17 7.26
C LEU A 9 38.31 -13.55 8.68
N ALA A 10 37.68 -12.58 9.34
CA ALA A 10 36.54 -12.83 10.24
C ALA A 10 35.72 -11.54 10.44
N ILE A 11 35.06 -11.08 9.37
CA ILE A 11 33.89 -10.21 9.53
C ILE A 11 32.77 -11.14 10.01
N THR A 12 32.70 -11.37 11.32
CA THR A 12 31.56 -12.03 11.95
C THR A 12 30.41 -11.03 12.03
N LEU A 13 29.67 -11.04 10.92
CA LEU A 13 28.33 -10.52 10.75
C LEU A 13 27.45 -10.96 11.94
N SER A 14 27.28 -10.08 12.92
CA SER A 14 26.31 -10.26 14.00
C SER A 14 24.95 -9.81 13.48
N VAL A 15 24.25 -10.75 12.87
CA VAL A 15 22.85 -10.61 12.45
C VAL A 15 22.01 -10.34 13.70
N LEU A 16 21.44 -9.15 13.77
CA LEU A 16 20.33 -8.82 14.63
C LEU A 16 19.15 -9.72 14.23
N LEU A 17 18.99 -10.84 14.94
CA LEU A 17 17.74 -11.59 14.97
C LEU A 17 16.75 -10.78 15.81
N THR A 18 16.16 -9.76 15.21
CA THR A 18 14.83 -9.31 15.63
C THR A 18 13.87 -10.43 15.25
N SER A 19 13.52 -11.24 16.26
CA SER A 19 12.40 -12.18 16.23
C SER A 19 11.14 -11.42 15.87
N CYS A 20 10.78 -11.45 14.58
CA CYS A 20 9.43 -11.18 14.15
C CYS A 20 8.67 -12.49 14.42
N ASP A 21 7.99 -12.57 15.56
CA ASP A 21 6.94 -13.56 15.76
C ASP A 21 5.95 -13.38 14.61
N SER A 22 5.87 -14.39 13.76
CA SER A 22 4.84 -14.50 12.71
C SER A 22 4.08 -15.78 12.99
N ASP A 23 3.32 -15.72 14.08
CA ASP A 23 2.21 -16.62 14.30
C ASP A 23 1.19 -16.44 13.18
N SER A 24 0.98 -17.56 12.48
CA SER A 24 -0.26 -18.05 11.87
C SER A 24 -0.96 -17.30 10.73
N ASP A 25 -1.15 -18.11 9.69
CA ASP A 25 -2.28 -18.15 8.74
C ASP A 25 -2.41 -17.04 7.71
N GLY A 26 -1.58 -17.19 6.67
CA GLY A 26 -1.82 -16.61 5.36
C GLY A 26 -0.93 -17.29 4.33
N SER A 27 -1.26 -18.52 3.93
CA SER A 27 -0.60 -19.18 2.81
C SER A 27 -0.76 -18.33 1.56
N SER A 28 0.30 -17.61 1.17
CA SER A 28 0.37 -16.91 -0.12
C SER A 28 1.69 -17.24 -0.81
N GLY A 29 1.62 -18.16 -1.79
CA GLY A 29 2.72 -18.40 -2.72
C GLY A 29 2.92 -19.85 -3.14
N GLY A 30 1.88 -20.55 -3.59
CA GLY A 30 2.10 -21.61 -4.59
C GLY A 30 2.34 -20.95 -5.96
N ARG A 31 3.15 -21.57 -6.83
CA ARG A 31 3.21 -21.20 -8.25
C ARG A 31 1.79 -21.21 -8.82
N GLY A 32 1.23 -20.05 -9.19
CA GLY A 32 -0.16 -19.97 -9.62
C GLY A 32 -0.50 -18.62 -10.23
N ASP A 33 -1.07 -17.70 -9.45
CA ASP A 33 -1.52 -16.41 -9.95
C ASP A 33 -1.30 -15.34 -8.87
N PHE A 34 -0.50 -14.31 -9.16
CA PHE A 34 -0.33 -13.16 -8.27
C PHE A 34 -1.41 -12.13 -8.59
N PRO A 35 -2.12 -11.58 -7.59
CA PRO A 35 -3.14 -10.60 -7.87
C PRO A 35 -2.51 -9.33 -8.46
N ASN A 36 -3.17 -8.74 -9.44
CA ASN A 36 -2.95 -7.33 -9.77
C ASN A 36 -3.59 -6.49 -8.66
N VAL A 37 -2.92 -5.42 -8.24
CA VAL A 37 -3.54 -4.47 -7.31
C VAL A 37 -4.68 -3.77 -8.03
N SER A 38 -5.90 -3.95 -7.52
CA SER A 38 -7.07 -3.25 -8.02
C SER A 38 -8.03 -2.93 -6.87
N TYR A 39 -8.69 -1.79 -6.99
CA TYR A 39 -9.64 -1.31 -5.99
C TYR A 39 -10.72 -0.43 -6.64
N ALA A 40 -11.88 -0.32 -6.01
CA ALA A 40 -12.95 0.57 -6.40
C ALA A 40 -13.41 1.39 -5.20
N LYS A 41 -13.62 2.70 -5.38
CA LYS A 41 -14.30 3.50 -4.36
C LYS A 41 -15.78 3.12 -4.35
N VAL A 42 -16.31 2.77 -3.18
CA VAL A 42 -17.72 2.41 -3.00
C VAL A 42 -18.34 3.33 -1.95
N SER A 43 -19.49 3.90 -2.27
CA SER A 43 -20.27 4.64 -1.26
C SER A 43 -21.05 3.64 -0.43
N SER A 44 -20.84 3.62 0.89
CA SER A 44 -21.58 2.74 1.80
C SER A 44 -22.69 3.50 2.54
N GLY A 45 -23.49 4.29 1.83
CA GLY A 45 -24.69 4.93 2.39
C GLY A 45 -24.43 5.62 3.74
N ALA A 46 -25.09 5.15 4.80
CA ALA A 46 -25.03 5.75 6.14
C ALA A 46 -23.71 5.51 6.92
N GLU A 47 -22.87 4.56 6.50
CA GLU A 47 -21.65 4.17 7.23
C GLU A 47 -20.36 4.80 6.68
N GLY A 48 -20.47 5.71 5.71
CA GLY A 48 -19.34 6.46 5.14
C GLY A 48 -18.86 5.92 3.80
N PHE A 49 -17.74 6.47 3.32
CA PHE A 49 -17.11 6.02 2.07
C PHE A 49 -16.16 4.86 2.35
N LEU A 50 -16.27 3.79 1.58
CA LEU A 50 -15.39 2.63 1.68
C LEU A 50 -14.68 2.40 0.34
N VAL A 51 -13.65 1.57 0.37
CA VAL A 51 -12.94 1.11 -0.81
C VAL A 51 -13.05 -0.41 -0.88
N GLU A 52 -13.52 -0.93 -2.01
CA GLU A 52 -13.44 -2.35 -2.27
C GLU A 52 -12.04 -2.67 -2.79
N CYS A 53 -11.30 -3.54 -2.10
CA CYS A 53 -9.92 -3.88 -2.44
C CYS A 53 -9.84 -5.32 -2.95
N TYR A 54 -9.88 -5.47 -4.26
CA TYR A 54 -9.98 -6.77 -4.91
C TYR A 54 -8.68 -7.57 -4.74
N ASN A 55 -8.85 -8.83 -4.32
CA ASN A 55 -7.75 -9.77 -4.10
C ASN A 55 -6.67 -9.27 -3.13
N ALA A 56 -7.00 -8.32 -2.25
CA ALA A 56 -6.11 -7.89 -1.18
C ALA A 56 -5.96 -9.00 -0.15
N ASN A 57 -4.74 -9.20 0.34
CA ASN A 57 -4.45 -10.11 1.45
C ASN A 57 -4.95 -9.54 2.80
N GLY A 58 -5.06 -8.22 2.91
CA GLY A 58 -5.57 -7.55 4.09
C GLY A 58 -6.40 -6.31 3.75
N ASN A 59 -7.45 -6.09 4.52
CA ASN A 59 -8.28 -4.89 4.44
C ASN A 59 -8.70 -4.50 5.87
N VAL A 60 -8.23 -3.35 6.35
CA VAL A 60 -8.50 -2.85 7.71
C VAL A 60 -9.13 -1.47 7.61
N TYR A 61 -10.31 -1.31 8.22
CA TYR A 61 -10.98 -0.02 8.36
C TYR A 61 -10.96 0.44 9.82
N THR A 62 -10.49 1.65 10.09
CA THR A 62 -10.43 2.22 11.44
C THR A 62 -10.48 3.74 11.38
N GLY A 63 -11.51 4.33 12.01
CA GLY A 63 -11.62 5.78 12.20
C GLY A 63 -11.62 6.59 10.90
N GLY A 64 -12.41 6.18 9.89
CA GLY A 64 -12.49 6.85 8.59
C GLY A 64 -11.35 6.52 7.62
N LYS A 65 -10.33 5.79 8.08
CA LYS A 65 -9.21 5.33 7.25
C LYS A 65 -9.36 3.87 6.88
N GLN A 66 -9.00 3.53 5.65
CA GLN A 66 -8.97 2.16 5.18
C GLN A 66 -7.60 1.81 4.61
N VAL A 67 -7.03 0.68 5.03
CA VAL A 67 -5.74 0.20 4.55
C VAL A 67 -5.93 -1.12 3.84
N CYS A 68 -5.50 -1.19 2.59
CA CYS A 68 -5.52 -2.40 1.78
C CYS A 68 -4.10 -2.88 1.48
N THR A 69 -3.87 -4.17 1.68
CA THR A 69 -2.55 -4.78 1.63
C THR A 69 -2.55 -5.97 0.67
N TRP A 70 -1.59 -5.99 -0.25
CA TRP A 70 -1.29 -7.11 -1.12
C TRP A 70 0.14 -7.61 -0.88
N ASN A 71 0.26 -8.88 -0.54
CA ASN A 71 1.51 -9.61 -0.40
C ASN A 71 1.93 -10.09 -1.78
N CYS A 72 3.00 -9.51 -2.33
CA CYS A 72 3.52 -9.89 -3.64
C CYS A 72 2.50 -9.82 -4.79
N ALA A 73 2.07 -8.61 -5.11
CA ALA A 73 1.17 -8.31 -6.22
C ALA A 73 1.88 -7.50 -7.32
N TYR A 74 1.32 -7.55 -8.52
CA TYR A 74 1.72 -6.64 -9.59
C TYR A 74 0.95 -5.33 -9.46
N HIS A 75 1.69 -4.23 -9.40
CA HIS A 75 1.15 -2.86 -9.41
C HIS A 75 1.92 -2.06 -10.45
N ASP A 76 1.26 -1.72 -11.56
CA ASP A 76 1.78 -0.94 -12.70
C ASP A 76 3.17 -1.36 -13.23
N SER A 77 3.61 -2.58 -12.91
CA SER A 77 4.97 -3.04 -13.19
C SER A 77 4.99 -4.55 -13.39
N ARG A 78 6.03 -5.01 -14.10
CA ARG A 78 6.26 -6.45 -14.36
C ARG A 78 6.96 -7.16 -13.21
N THR A 79 7.18 -6.50 -12.08
CA THR A 79 7.87 -7.07 -10.92
C THR A 79 6.92 -7.05 -9.73
N PRO A 80 6.69 -8.19 -9.06
CA PRO A 80 5.79 -8.24 -7.92
C PRO A 80 6.38 -7.46 -6.74
N ARG A 81 5.49 -6.85 -5.97
CA ARG A 81 5.83 -6.02 -4.81
C ARG A 81 4.86 -6.31 -3.68
N PHE A 82 5.32 -6.12 -2.46
CA PHE A 82 4.40 -5.80 -1.39
C PHE A 82 3.79 -4.42 -1.68
N VAL A 83 2.47 -4.32 -1.61
CA VAL A 83 1.74 -3.08 -1.84
C VAL A 83 0.80 -2.83 -0.67
N GLN A 84 0.86 -1.64 -0.10
CA GLN A 84 -0.11 -1.18 0.88
C GLN A 84 -0.61 0.21 0.46
N LEU A 85 -1.93 0.31 0.30
CA LEU A 85 -2.62 1.54 -0.08
C LEU A 85 -3.47 2.00 1.11
N THR A 86 -3.31 3.26 1.50
CA THR A 86 -4.08 3.87 2.58
C THR A 86 -5.04 4.89 2.01
N PHE A 87 -6.32 4.69 2.27
CA PHE A 87 -7.41 5.57 1.92
C PHE A 87 -7.89 6.30 3.17
N ASP A 88 -8.25 7.56 3.00
CA ASP A 88 -8.81 8.40 4.05
C ASP A 88 -9.93 9.26 3.48
N GLU A 89 -10.86 9.64 4.33
CA GLU A 89 -11.91 10.58 3.93
C GLU A 89 -11.30 11.96 3.67
N ALA A 90 -11.45 12.44 2.45
CA ALA A 90 -11.03 13.77 2.04
C ALA A 90 -12.17 14.54 1.40
N LEU A 91 -12.11 15.86 1.52
CA LEU A 91 -12.97 16.75 0.75
C LEU A 91 -12.34 16.89 -0.64
N VAL A 92 -13.04 16.43 -1.68
CA VAL A 92 -12.66 16.63 -3.07
C VAL A 92 -13.55 17.72 -3.63
N CYS A 93 -12.94 18.84 -4.03
CA CYS A 93 -13.63 19.98 -4.63
C CYS A 93 -13.37 20.00 -6.12
N GLU A 94 -14.44 20.02 -6.91
CA GLU A 94 -14.36 20.19 -8.36
C GLU A 94 -14.96 21.53 -8.74
N GLN A 95 -14.31 22.24 -9.67
CA GLN A 95 -14.84 23.47 -10.22
C GLN A 95 -16.07 23.14 -11.07
N THR A 96 -17.23 23.64 -10.65
CA THR A 96 -18.52 23.40 -11.31
C THR A 96 -18.95 24.55 -12.21
N GLY A 97 -18.26 25.69 -12.13
CA GLY A 97 -18.58 26.83 -12.97
C GLY A 97 -17.80 28.09 -12.61
N VAL A 98 -18.37 29.21 -13.05
CA VAL A 98 -17.93 30.56 -12.73
C VAL A 98 -19.19 31.35 -12.40
N ASP A 99 -19.18 32.01 -11.24
CA ASP A 99 -20.27 32.86 -10.80
C ASP A 99 -20.36 34.09 -11.73
N ALA A 100 -21.52 34.27 -12.37
CA ALA A 100 -21.72 35.30 -13.38
C ALA A 100 -21.68 36.74 -12.83
N THR A 101 -21.79 36.91 -11.52
CA THR A 101 -21.85 38.23 -10.85
C THR A 101 -20.48 38.66 -10.36
N THR A 102 -19.69 37.71 -9.84
CA THR A 102 -18.39 37.95 -9.21
C THR A 102 -17.21 37.55 -10.09
N GLY A 103 -17.45 36.74 -11.13
CA GLY A 103 -16.41 36.20 -12.01
C GLY A 103 -15.50 35.16 -11.34
N LEU A 104 -15.84 34.72 -10.12
CA LEU A 104 -15.07 33.74 -9.37
C LEU A 104 -15.46 32.31 -9.75
N ALA A 105 -14.50 31.40 -9.70
CA ALA A 105 -14.77 29.97 -9.84
C ALA A 105 -15.72 29.50 -8.75
N THR A 106 -16.77 28.77 -9.12
CA THR A 106 -17.63 28.05 -8.17
C THR A 106 -17.14 26.62 -8.06
N GLU A 107 -17.01 26.14 -6.83
CA GLU A 107 -16.59 24.77 -6.54
C GLU A 107 -17.69 24.03 -5.79
N THR A 108 -17.89 22.76 -6.16
CA THR A 108 -18.71 21.84 -5.37
C THR A 108 -17.78 20.83 -4.71
N CYS A 109 -17.88 20.72 -3.39
CA CYS A 109 -17.05 19.80 -2.62
C CYS A 109 -17.88 18.60 -2.15
N THR A 110 -17.41 17.40 -2.48
CA THR A 110 -17.94 16.13 -1.99
C THR A 110 -16.92 15.49 -1.05
N ARG A 111 -17.39 14.88 0.04
CA ARG A 111 -16.54 13.95 0.79
C ARG A 111 -16.41 12.68 -0.02
N GLU A 112 -15.21 12.14 -0.11
CA GLU A 112 -14.94 10.86 -0.74
C GLU A 112 -13.77 10.18 -0.05
N MET A 113 -13.67 8.86 -0.22
CA MET A 113 -12.41 8.16 0.05
C MET A 113 -11.37 8.56 -0.98
N ALA A 114 -10.23 9.08 -0.52
CA ALA A 114 -9.09 9.42 -1.35
C ALA A 114 -7.89 8.55 -0.98
N LEU A 115 -7.09 8.16 -1.98
CA LEU A 115 -5.82 7.48 -1.74
C LEU A 115 -4.81 8.49 -1.22
N VAL A 116 -4.46 8.40 0.06
CA VAL A 116 -3.59 9.38 0.75
C VAL A 116 -2.17 8.90 0.97
N ASP A 117 -1.94 7.59 1.00
CA ASP A 117 -0.58 7.04 1.13
C ASP A 117 -0.41 5.73 0.35
N ARG A 118 0.82 5.49 -0.11
CA ARG A 118 1.21 4.34 -0.92
C ARG A 118 2.57 3.83 -0.45
N LYS A 119 2.59 2.59 0.02
CA LYS A 119 3.82 1.90 0.39
C LYS A 119 4.07 0.73 -0.56
N TYR A 120 5.28 0.72 -1.12
CA TYR A 120 5.77 -0.36 -1.96
C TYR A 120 7.04 -0.91 -1.36
N SER A 121 7.19 -2.23 -1.37
CA SER A 121 8.45 -2.87 -1.00
C SER A 121 8.76 -4.02 -1.95
N PRO A 122 10.04 -4.24 -2.31
CA PRO A 122 10.41 -5.41 -3.09
C PRO A 122 9.92 -6.67 -2.40
N CYS A 123 9.49 -7.63 -3.18
CA CYS A 123 9.16 -8.94 -2.65
C CYS A 123 9.71 -10.00 -3.61
N VAL A 124 9.93 -11.20 -3.07
CA VAL A 124 10.42 -12.33 -3.84
C VAL A 124 9.34 -13.40 -3.84
N LEU A 125 8.94 -13.82 -5.03
CA LEU A 125 8.09 -14.98 -5.21
C LEU A 125 8.91 -16.21 -4.81
N LYS A 126 8.49 -16.91 -3.76
CA LYS A 126 9.09 -18.19 -3.38
C LYS A 126 8.44 -19.32 -4.18
#